data_AF-A0A519LAW8-F1
#
_entry.id   AF-A0A519LAW8-F1
#
_cell.length_a   1.000
_cell.length_b   1.000
_cell.length_c   1.000
_cell.angle_alpha   90.00
_cell.angle_beta   90.00
_cell.angle_gamma   90.00
#
_symmetry.space_group_name_H-M   'P 1'
#
loop_
_entity.id
_entity.type
_entity.pdbx_description
1 polymer ?
#
loop_
_entity_poly.entity_id
_entity_poly.type
_entity_poly.pdbx_seq_one_letter_code
_entity_poly.pdbx_strand_id
1 'polypeptide(L)'
;MKGIDPKAREIAKDLARRSGMTLGEWLNSMIMEDGDEDEGYTPLPRRPHAAEMFDRRGRSRRLDDAYAGDDDTHRLGASIDAIAARLEAAERRSTVAIQGVDQAVAGLVRRLEAADQDGRQYGRRIDDIAEELREGHRRLRKFEQETGPRTAETFSKVETGLGALAGRLYDIEERQRSGVNELRQRMDTVEKLAGPGAGSDLLAQVGARLDQAQARTTEALRGLERSFAGLDQRLRAAESRVEPEGAREAARFEKLAETLARQVDANRAEMMRRLDTAESKNRMDRIERAVLALGEQLKTS
;
A
#
# COMPACT_ATOMS: atom_id res chain seq x y z
N MET A 1 -22.80 10.10 -40.98
CA MET A 1 -22.85 9.85 -39.53
C MET A 1 -22.48 11.13 -38.80
N LYS A 2 -23.46 11.78 -38.17
CA LYS A 2 -23.37 13.07 -37.47
C LYS A 2 -23.37 12.77 -35.97
N GLY A 3 -22.40 13.28 -35.21
CA GLY A 3 -22.39 13.21 -33.75
C GLY A 3 -21.04 12.95 -33.09
N ILE A 4 -19.95 12.75 -33.85
CA ILE A 4 -18.63 12.52 -33.25
C ILE A 4 -18.04 13.85 -32.79
N ASP A 5 -17.62 13.91 -31.53
CA ASP A 5 -16.95 15.03 -30.90
C ASP A 5 -15.78 15.54 -31.80
N PRO A 6 -15.73 16.84 -32.15
CA PRO A 6 -14.66 17.40 -32.97
C PRO A 6 -13.26 17.07 -32.43
N LYS A 7 -13.10 16.99 -31.11
CA LYS A 7 -11.84 16.68 -30.45
C LYS A 7 -11.44 15.21 -30.64
N ALA A 8 -12.40 14.28 -30.59
CA ALA A 8 -12.14 12.86 -30.81
C ALA A 8 -11.64 12.58 -32.24
N ARG A 9 -12.20 13.31 -33.21
CA ARG A 9 -11.77 13.22 -34.61
C ARG A 9 -10.35 13.73 -34.84
N GLU A 10 -9.96 14.83 -34.19
CA GLU A 10 -8.59 15.34 -34.29
C GLU A 10 -7.59 14.39 -33.61
N ILE A 11 -7.95 13.81 -32.46
CA ILE A 11 -7.10 12.83 -31.76
C ILE A 11 -6.89 11.57 -32.61
N ALA A 12 -7.94 11.01 -33.22
CA ALA A 12 -7.84 9.85 -34.11
C ALA A 12 -6.94 10.15 -35.33
N LYS A 13 -7.05 11.36 -35.87
CA LYS A 13 -6.24 11.81 -37.01
C LYS A 13 -4.76 11.99 -36.65
N ASP A 14 -4.47 12.51 -35.46
CA ASP A 14 -3.10 12.64 -34.95
C ASP A 14 -2.47 11.28 -34.63
N LEU A 15 -3.24 10.34 -34.07
CA LEU A 15 -2.80 8.97 -33.81
C LEU A 15 -2.48 8.23 -35.10
N ALA A 16 -3.36 8.29 -36.11
CA ALA A 16 -3.11 7.72 -37.43
C ALA A 16 -1.85 8.32 -38.10
N ARG A 17 -1.65 9.64 -37.97
CA ARG A 17 -0.48 10.31 -38.54
C ARG A 17 0.83 9.91 -37.84
N ARG A 18 0.78 9.69 -36.52
CA ARG A 18 1.93 9.22 -35.72
C ARG A 18 2.28 7.77 -36.01
N SER A 19 1.29 6.94 -36.32
CA SER A 19 1.49 5.53 -36.70
C SER A 19 1.77 5.32 -38.19
N GLY A 20 1.82 6.40 -38.98
CA GLY A 20 2.22 6.37 -40.40
C GLY A 20 1.18 5.75 -41.33
N MET A 21 -0.07 5.58 -40.87
CA MET A 21 -1.16 4.96 -41.62
C MET A 21 -2.30 5.94 -41.89
N THR A 22 -3.19 5.61 -42.82
CA THR A 22 -4.34 6.47 -43.13
C THR A 22 -5.38 6.41 -42.01
N LEU A 23 -6.19 7.46 -41.83
CA LEU A 23 -7.23 7.49 -40.79
C LEU A 23 -8.20 6.31 -40.90
N GLY A 24 -8.51 5.87 -42.13
CA GLY A 24 -9.37 4.70 -42.37
C GLY A 24 -8.73 3.39 -41.94
N GLU A 25 -7.43 3.20 -42.21
CA GLU A 25 -6.67 2.01 -41.78
C GLU A 25 -6.47 1.97 -40.27
N TRP A 26 -6.21 3.12 -39.64
CA TRP A 26 -6.08 3.21 -38.19
C TRP A 26 -7.41 2.95 -37.47
N LEU A 27 -8.52 3.45 -38.01
CA LEU A 27 -9.86 3.10 -37.51
C LEU A 27 -10.16 1.62 -37.70
N ASN A 28 -9.78 1.04 -38.83
CA ASN A 28 -10.00 -0.37 -39.08
C ASN A 28 -9.10 -1.25 -38.18
N SER A 29 -7.86 -0.83 -37.92
CA SER A 29 -6.98 -1.52 -36.97
C SER A 29 -7.52 -1.37 -35.55
N MET A 30 -7.98 -0.19 -35.15
CA MET A 30 -8.55 0.01 -33.81
C MET A 30 -9.87 -0.74 -33.62
N ILE A 31 -10.72 -0.83 -34.66
CA ILE A 31 -11.95 -1.65 -34.60
C ILE A 31 -11.64 -3.14 -34.58
N MET A 32 -10.55 -3.59 -35.23
CA MET A 32 -10.09 -4.98 -35.18
C MET A 32 -9.37 -5.30 -33.86
N GLU A 33 -8.54 -4.40 -33.34
CA GLU A 33 -7.80 -4.54 -32.08
C GLU A 33 -8.76 -4.47 -30.88
N ASP A 34 -9.79 -3.61 -30.94
CA ASP A 34 -10.93 -3.62 -30.01
C ASP A 34 -11.95 -4.75 -30.33
N GLY A 35 -11.84 -5.39 -31.50
CA GLY A 35 -12.68 -6.51 -31.95
C GLY A 35 -12.08 -7.89 -31.67
N ASP A 36 -10.80 -7.94 -31.26
CA ASP A 36 -10.08 -9.17 -30.94
C ASP A 36 -10.15 -9.53 -29.44
N GLU A 37 -10.79 -8.69 -28.61
CA GLU A 37 -11.10 -9.00 -27.20
C GLU A 37 -12.53 -9.53 -26.94
N ASP A 38 -13.38 -9.66 -27.96
CA ASP A 38 -14.64 -10.41 -27.84
C ASP A 38 -15.04 -11.07 -29.17
N GLU A 39 -15.56 -12.30 -29.08
CA GLU A 39 -16.20 -13.07 -30.16
C GLU A 39 -15.33 -13.78 -31.22
N GLY A 40 -14.92 -15.01 -30.87
CA GLY A 40 -14.55 -16.04 -31.84
C GLY A 40 -15.69 -16.38 -32.80
N TYR A 41 -15.72 -15.72 -33.97
CA TYR A 41 -16.63 -16.06 -35.05
C TYR A 41 -16.10 -17.26 -35.86
N THR A 42 -16.62 -18.45 -35.54
CA THR A 42 -16.57 -19.58 -36.50
C THR A 42 -17.73 -19.40 -37.48
N PRO A 43 -17.52 -19.34 -38.81
CA PRO A 43 -18.63 -19.22 -39.75
C PRO A 43 -19.39 -20.55 -39.82
N LEU A 44 -20.62 -20.55 -39.30
CA LEU A 44 -21.53 -21.71 -39.35
C LEU A 44 -21.99 -22.01 -40.79
N PRO A 45 -22.21 -23.29 -41.14
CA PRO A 45 -22.64 -23.68 -42.49
C PRO A 45 -24.10 -23.26 -42.71
N ARG A 46 -24.38 -22.68 -43.89
CA ARG A 46 -25.75 -22.38 -44.35
C ARG A 46 -26.56 -23.67 -44.44
N ARG A 47 -27.62 -23.79 -43.63
CA ARG A 47 -28.63 -24.84 -43.72
C ARG A 47 -29.86 -24.30 -44.46
N PRO A 48 -30.51 -25.08 -45.36
CA PRO A 48 -31.50 -24.55 -46.29
C PRO A 48 -32.82 -24.19 -45.59
N HIS A 49 -33.50 -23.17 -46.11
CA HIS A 49 -34.85 -22.76 -45.74
C HIS A 49 -35.83 -23.93 -45.88
N ALA A 50 -36.45 -24.35 -44.78
CA ALA A 50 -37.73 -25.06 -44.81
C ALA A 50 -38.85 -24.02 -44.78
N ALA A 51 -39.27 -23.59 -45.98
CA ALA A 51 -40.61 -23.07 -46.18
C ALA A 51 -41.60 -24.25 -46.31
N GLU A 52 -42.87 -24.01 -46.01
CA GLU A 52 -44.03 -24.92 -46.17
C GLU A 52 -44.19 -25.97 -45.04
N MET A 53 -45.32 -26.17 -44.35
CA MET A 53 -46.73 -25.96 -44.66
C MET A 53 -47.54 -25.68 -43.36
N PHE A 54 -48.21 -24.54 -43.27
CA PHE A 54 -49.37 -24.39 -42.39
C PHE A 54 -50.63 -24.74 -43.20
N ASP A 55 -51.16 -25.96 -43.05
CA ASP A 55 -52.48 -26.30 -43.56
C ASP A 55 -53.54 -25.74 -42.61
N ARG A 56 -53.96 -24.50 -42.88
CA ARG A 56 -55.22 -23.96 -42.37
C ARG A 56 -56.38 -24.61 -43.14
N ARG A 57 -56.96 -25.65 -42.55
CA ARG A 57 -58.34 -26.12 -42.80
C ARG A 57 -58.86 -26.63 -41.45
N GLY A 58 -59.92 -26.12 -40.83
CA GLY A 58 -61.09 -25.46 -41.37
C GLY A 58 -62.32 -26.18 -40.82
N ARG A 59 -62.81 -25.70 -39.66
CA ARG A 59 -64.22 -25.67 -39.21
C ARG A 59 -65.00 -26.99 -39.02
N SER A 60 -65.77 -26.98 -37.92
CA SER A 60 -67.03 -27.73 -37.68
C SER A 60 -66.93 -29.14 -37.09
N ARG A 61 -67.22 -29.24 -35.79
CA ARG A 61 -68.39 -29.97 -35.27
C ARG A 61 -68.60 -29.63 -33.79
N ARG A 62 -69.48 -28.66 -33.56
CA ARG A 62 -70.39 -28.68 -32.40
C ARG A 62 -71.70 -29.20 -32.93
N LEU A 63 -72.02 -30.45 -32.64
CA LEU A 63 -73.35 -30.90 -32.26
C LEU A 63 -73.28 -32.41 -31.99
N ASP A 64 -73.87 -32.79 -30.87
CA ASP A 64 -74.49 -34.09 -30.65
C ASP A 64 -73.55 -35.27 -30.39
N ASP A 65 -73.45 -35.66 -29.11
CA ASP A 65 -73.20 -37.06 -28.73
C ASP A 65 -73.84 -37.32 -27.36
N ALA A 66 -75.09 -37.77 -27.41
CA ALA A 66 -75.90 -38.21 -26.28
C ALA A 66 -75.79 -39.74 -26.06
N TYR A 67 -74.56 -40.25 -25.95
CA TYR A 67 -74.26 -41.65 -25.55
C TYR A 67 -73.05 -41.71 -24.61
N ALA A 68 -73.16 -41.07 -23.45
CA ALA A 68 -72.14 -41.07 -22.39
C ALA A 68 -72.36 -42.23 -21.39
N GLY A 69 -71.95 -43.44 -21.77
CA GLY A 69 -72.00 -44.63 -20.89
C GLY A 69 -70.78 -45.55 -20.96
N ASP A 70 -70.07 -45.58 -22.10
CA ASP A 70 -68.86 -46.41 -22.31
C ASP A 70 -67.59 -45.56 -22.50
N ASP A 71 -67.78 -44.27 -22.82
CA ASP A 71 -66.71 -43.29 -23.09
C ASP A 71 -65.98 -42.84 -21.80
N ASP A 72 -66.65 -42.94 -20.64
CA ASP A 72 -66.07 -42.57 -19.35
C ASP A 72 -64.97 -43.54 -18.90
N THR A 73 -65.09 -44.85 -19.19
CA THR A 73 -64.07 -45.84 -18.84
C THR A 73 -62.81 -45.66 -19.69
N HIS A 74 -62.97 -45.37 -20.98
CA HIS A 74 -61.84 -45.09 -21.88
C HIS A 74 -61.17 -43.74 -21.57
N ARG A 75 -61.94 -42.72 -21.19
CA ARG A 75 -61.41 -41.45 -20.66
C ARG A 75 -60.68 -41.63 -19.34
N LEU A 76 -61.21 -42.47 -18.44
CA LEU A 76 -60.55 -42.79 -17.18
C LEU A 76 -59.22 -43.51 -17.44
N GLY A 77 -59.19 -44.49 -18.35
CA GLY A 77 -57.95 -45.15 -18.79
C GLY A 77 -56.92 -44.17 -19.35
N ALA A 78 -57.33 -43.31 -20.29
CA ALA A 78 -56.45 -42.28 -20.85
C ALA A 78 -55.95 -41.27 -19.80
N SER A 79 -56.77 -40.93 -18.80
CA SER A 79 -56.36 -40.06 -17.70
C SER A 79 -55.40 -40.73 -16.72
N ILE A 80 -55.57 -42.03 -16.46
CA ILE A 80 -54.63 -42.82 -15.65
C ILE A 80 -53.28 -42.93 -16.36
N ASP A 81 -53.27 -43.18 -17.67
CA ASP A 81 -52.04 -43.23 -18.48
C ASP A 81 -51.33 -41.86 -18.49
N ALA A 82 -52.08 -40.76 -18.60
CA ALA A 82 -51.54 -39.42 -18.50
C ALA A 82 -50.96 -39.11 -17.10
N ILE A 83 -51.59 -39.60 -16.03
CA ILE A 83 -51.09 -39.48 -14.65
C ILE A 83 -49.82 -40.31 -14.46
N ALA A 84 -49.78 -41.54 -14.98
CA ALA A 84 -48.61 -42.42 -14.91
C ALA A 84 -47.41 -41.80 -15.66
N ALA A 85 -47.62 -41.30 -16.88
CA ALA A 85 -46.57 -40.61 -17.64
C ALA A 85 -46.08 -39.34 -16.93
N ARG A 86 -46.98 -38.60 -16.28
CA ARG A 86 -46.62 -37.40 -15.50
C ARG A 86 -45.89 -37.76 -14.21
N LEU A 87 -46.22 -38.87 -13.56
CA LEU A 87 -45.55 -39.37 -12.37
C LEU A 87 -44.12 -39.81 -12.72
N GLU A 88 -43.93 -40.58 -13.78
CA GLU A 88 -42.58 -40.97 -14.25
C GLU A 88 -41.74 -39.74 -14.63
N ALA A 89 -42.34 -38.75 -15.30
CA ALA A 89 -41.66 -37.50 -15.61
C ALA A 89 -41.29 -36.69 -14.35
N ALA A 90 -42.15 -36.70 -13.34
CA ALA A 90 -41.90 -36.06 -12.05
C ALA A 90 -40.80 -36.80 -11.25
N GLU A 91 -40.78 -38.13 -11.27
CA GLU A 91 -39.74 -38.94 -10.63
C GLU A 91 -38.38 -38.69 -11.27
N ARG A 92 -38.28 -38.75 -12.60
CA ARG A 92 -37.01 -38.46 -13.32
C ARG A 92 -36.52 -37.04 -13.01
N ARG A 93 -37.43 -36.07 -12.96
CA ARG A 93 -37.10 -34.68 -12.58
C ARG A 93 -36.64 -34.58 -11.13
N SER A 94 -37.25 -35.34 -10.22
CA SER A 94 -36.86 -35.40 -8.81
C SER A 94 -35.46 -36.01 -8.65
N THR A 95 -35.14 -37.11 -9.34
CA THR A 95 -33.81 -37.72 -9.29
C THR A 95 -32.72 -36.75 -9.75
N VAL A 96 -32.96 -36.04 -10.86
CA VAL A 96 -32.02 -35.04 -11.37
C VAL A 96 -31.89 -33.86 -10.39
N ALA A 97 -32.99 -33.42 -9.78
CA ALA A 97 -32.96 -32.35 -8.79
C ALA A 97 -32.18 -32.76 -7.53
N ILE A 98 -32.37 -33.98 -7.03
CA ILE A 98 -31.64 -34.53 -5.87
C ILE A 98 -30.15 -34.59 -6.18
N GLN A 99 -29.75 -35.09 -7.36
CA GLN A 99 -28.35 -35.11 -7.78
C GLN A 99 -27.76 -33.69 -7.90
N GLY A 100 -28.55 -32.73 -8.39
CA GLY A 100 -28.15 -31.32 -8.42
C GLY A 100 -27.93 -30.73 -7.02
N VAL A 101 -28.79 -31.08 -6.06
CA VAL A 101 -28.64 -30.69 -4.65
C VAL A 101 -27.38 -31.32 -4.04
N ASP A 102 -27.12 -32.61 -4.28
CA ASP A 102 -25.92 -33.30 -3.78
C ASP A 102 -24.64 -32.64 -4.29
N GLN A 103 -24.62 -32.26 -5.58
CA GLN A 103 -23.50 -31.53 -6.17
C GLN A 103 -23.33 -30.12 -5.57
N ALA A 104 -24.44 -29.41 -5.32
CA ALA A 104 -24.44 -28.10 -4.70
C ALA A 104 -23.93 -28.16 -3.24
N VAL A 105 -24.38 -29.15 -2.47
CA VAL A 105 -23.94 -29.41 -1.09
C VAL A 105 -22.46 -29.77 -1.08
N ALA A 106 -22.01 -30.69 -1.94
CA ALA A 106 -20.59 -31.04 -2.06
C ALA A 106 -19.73 -29.82 -2.45
N GLY A 107 -20.25 -28.94 -3.31
CA GLY A 107 -19.62 -27.66 -3.64
C GLY A 107 -19.53 -26.69 -2.48
N LEU A 108 -20.57 -26.60 -1.63
CA LEU A 108 -20.57 -25.79 -0.42
C LEU A 108 -19.59 -26.32 0.63
N VAL A 109 -19.53 -27.63 0.84
CA VAL A 109 -18.58 -28.26 1.76
C VAL A 109 -17.14 -27.95 1.35
N ARG A 110 -16.80 -28.14 0.06
CA ARG A 110 -15.45 -27.78 -0.44
C ARG A 110 -15.13 -26.30 -0.26
N ARG A 111 -16.10 -25.41 -0.47
CA ARG A 111 -15.92 -23.96 -0.24
C ARG A 111 -15.73 -23.64 1.24
N LEU A 112 -16.45 -24.32 2.13
CA LEU A 112 -16.30 -24.15 3.58
C LEU A 112 -14.93 -24.64 4.05
N GLU A 113 -14.48 -25.79 3.57
CA GLU A 113 -13.15 -26.32 3.86
C GLU A 113 -12.04 -25.36 3.36
N ALA A 114 -12.18 -24.81 2.15
CA ALA A 114 -11.25 -23.82 1.62
C ALA A 114 -11.23 -22.54 2.48
N ALA A 115 -12.40 -22.02 2.87
CA ALA A 115 -12.50 -20.85 3.74
C ALA A 115 -11.89 -21.09 5.13
N ASP A 116 -12.05 -22.29 5.68
CA ASP A 116 -11.48 -22.70 6.96
C ASP A 116 -9.94 -22.86 6.88
N GLN A 117 -9.42 -23.36 5.76
CA GLN A 117 -7.97 -23.39 5.50
C GLN A 117 -7.38 -21.99 5.38
N ASP A 118 -8.03 -21.11 4.62
CA ASP A 118 -7.63 -19.70 4.49
C ASP A 118 -7.64 -19.01 5.86
N GLY A 119 -8.71 -19.20 6.65
CA GLY A 119 -8.83 -18.68 8.01
C GLY A 119 -7.68 -19.11 8.92
N ARG A 120 -7.29 -20.41 8.88
CA ARG A 120 -6.12 -20.91 9.61
C ARG A 120 -4.79 -20.31 9.14
N GLN A 121 -4.67 -19.99 7.85
CA GLN A 121 -3.47 -19.34 7.33
C GLN A 121 -3.38 -17.88 7.80
N TYR A 122 -4.49 -17.15 7.79
CA TYR A 122 -4.56 -15.79 8.34
C TYR A 122 -4.27 -15.76 9.84
N GLY A 123 -4.81 -16.71 10.60
CA GLY A 123 -4.52 -16.84 12.04
C GLY A 123 -3.02 -16.95 12.32
N ARG A 124 -2.32 -17.86 11.61
CA ARG A 124 -0.86 -18.01 11.74
C ARG A 124 -0.09 -16.73 11.40
N ARG A 125 -0.47 -16.04 10.33
CA ARG A 125 0.16 -14.76 9.96
C ARG A 125 -0.04 -13.68 11.02
N ILE A 126 -1.22 -13.63 11.64
CA ILE A 126 -1.52 -12.68 12.73
C ILE A 126 -0.67 -13.02 13.96
N ASP A 127 -0.52 -14.30 14.29
CA ASP A 127 0.33 -14.75 15.39
C ASP A 127 1.80 -14.40 15.16
N ASP A 128 2.31 -14.60 13.93
CA ASP A 128 3.67 -14.23 13.53
C ASP A 128 3.89 -12.71 13.67
N ILE A 129 2.98 -11.89 13.11
CA ILE A 129 3.03 -10.42 13.24
C ILE A 129 2.97 -9.99 14.71
N ALA A 130 2.13 -10.64 15.51
CA ALA A 130 2.02 -10.34 16.93
C ALA A 130 3.33 -10.64 17.67
N GLU A 131 4.04 -11.72 17.32
CA GLU A 131 5.34 -12.00 17.93
C GLU A 131 6.42 -11.02 17.46
N GLU A 132 6.45 -10.66 16.19
CA GLU A 132 7.35 -9.61 15.68
C GLU A 132 7.13 -8.26 16.38
N LEU A 133 5.86 -7.86 16.60
CA LEU A 133 5.52 -6.65 17.35
C LEU A 133 5.97 -6.73 18.81
N ARG A 134 5.81 -7.88 19.48
CA ARG A 134 6.30 -8.08 20.85
C ARG A 134 7.82 -7.99 20.90
N GLU A 135 8.52 -8.60 19.95
CA GLU A 135 9.97 -8.49 19.85
C GLU A 135 10.43 -7.06 19.59
N GLY A 136 9.77 -6.36 18.66
CA GLY A 136 10.01 -4.95 18.38
C GLY A 136 9.86 -4.10 19.64
N HIS A 137 8.80 -4.31 20.41
CA HIS A 137 8.57 -3.59 21.66
C HIS A 137 9.64 -3.92 22.73
N ARG A 138 10.07 -5.18 22.85
CA ARG A 138 11.17 -5.57 23.75
C ARG A 138 12.48 -4.88 23.35
N ARG A 139 12.79 -4.79 22.04
CA ARG A 139 14.00 -4.12 21.53
C ARG A 139 13.94 -2.62 21.77
N LEU A 140 12.80 -1.99 21.49
CA LEU A 140 12.58 -0.56 21.75
C LEU A 140 12.77 -0.24 23.23
N ARG A 141 12.17 -1.04 24.13
CA ARG A 141 12.31 -0.84 25.57
C ARG A 141 13.75 -0.98 26.06
N LYS A 142 14.51 -1.94 25.50
CA LYS A 142 15.96 -2.06 25.79
C LYS A 142 16.73 -0.85 25.29
N PHE A 143 16.45 -0.39 24.08
CA PHE A 143 17.07 0.81 23.54
C PHE A 143 16.76 2.05 24.40
N GLU A 144 15.52 2.24 24.83
CA GLU A 144 15.15 3.33 25.75
C GLU A 144 15.91 3.25 27.08
N GLN A 145 16.04 2.04 27.64
CA GLN A 145 16.76 1.81 28.89
C GLN A 145 18.28 1.98 28.77
N GLU A 146 18.87 1.63 27.64
CA GLU A 146 20.33 1.66 27.46
C GLU A 146 20.81 3.00 26.89
N THR A 147 20.10 3.55 25.91
CA THR A 147 20.47 4.76 25.19
C THR A 147 19.99 6.02 25.91
N GLY A 148 18.78 6.01 26.50
CA GLY A 148 18.24 7.15 27.26
C GLY A 148 19.20 7.69 28.33
N PRO A 149 19.63 6.89 29.32
CA PRO A 149 20.52 7.34 30.38
C PRO A 149 21.92 7.68 29.88
N ARG A 150 22.47 6.95 28.90
CA ARG A 150 23.76 7.30 28.30
C ARG A 150 23.73 8.67 27.63
N THR A 151 22.66 8.97 26.90
CA THR A 151 22.50 10.26 26.24
C THR A 151 22.34 11.37 27.28
N ALA A 152 21.53 11.16 28.32
CA ALA A 152 21.38 12.09 29.43
C ALA A 152 22.71 12.36 30.17
N GLU A 153 23.50 11.32 30.45
CA GLU A 153 24.84 11.46 31.04
C GLU A 153 25.78 12.26 30.14
N THR A 154 25.75 12.04 28.82
CA THR A 154 26.59 12.81 27.90
C THR A 154 26.22 14.29 27.88
N PHE A 155 24.93 14.62 27.88
CA PHE A 155 24.44 16.00 27.99
C PHE A 155 24.85 16.63 29.32
N SER A 156 24.67 15.94 30.44
CA SER A 156 25.09 16.44 31.76
C SER A 156 26.59 16.72 31.84
N LYS A 157 27.43 15.89 31.22
CA LYS A 157 28.89 16.13 31.12
C LYS A 157 29.21 17.36 30.26
N VAL A 158 28.46 17.59 29.18
CA VAL A 158 28.62 18.79 28.33
C VAL A 158 28.18 20.04 29.10
N GLU A 159 27.05 19.99 29.79
CA GLU A 159 26.55 21.06 30.63
C GLU A 159 27.54 21.43 31.74
N THR A 160 28.12 20.43 32.41
CA THR A 160 29.17 20.65 33.42
C THR A 160 30.41 21.32 32.81
N GLY A 161 30.81 20.89 31.60
CA GLY A 161 31.92 21.51 30.87
C GLY A 161 31.64 22.96 30.49
N LEU A 162 30.42 23.27 30.04
CA LEU A 162 29.97 24.62 29.75
C LEU A 162 29.93 25.50 31.01
N GLY A 163 29.44 24.97 32.13
CA GLY A 163 29.46 25.66 33.42
C GLY A 163 30.88 25.99 33.89
N ALA A 164 31.82 25.05 33.75
CA ALA A 164 33.23 25.28 34.08
C ALA A 164 33.89 26.33 33.17
N LEU A 165 33.54 26.34 31.87
CA LEU A 165 34.01 27.38 30.93
C LEU A 165 33.45 28.76 31.28
N ALA A 166 32.15 28.85 31.57
CA ALA A 166 31.51 30.10 31.99
C ALA A 166 32.14 30.63 33.28
N GLY A 167 32.40 29.77 34.27
CA GLY A 167 33.07 30.15 35.51
C GLY A 167 34.48 30.69 35.29
N ARG A 168 35.28 30.02 34.44
CA ARG A 168 36.63 30.52 34.09
C ARG A 168 36.60 31.86 33.38
N LEU A 169 35.66 32.06 32.47
CA LEU A 169 35.49 33.34 31.78
C LEU A 169 35.14 34.46 32.77
N TYR A 170 34.24 34.18 33.70
CA TYR A 170 33.86 35.13 34.75
C TYR A 170 35.05 35.48 35.66
N ASP A 171 35.81 34.47 36.10
CA ASP A 171 37.03 34.67 36.90
C ASP A 171 38.09 35.50 36.17
N ILE A 172 38.27 35.27 34.87
CA ILE A 172 39.21 36.04 34.04
C ILE A 172 38.74 37.49 33.93
N GLU A 173 37.44 37.71 33.67
CA GLU A 173 36.86 39.05 33.56
C GLU A 173 36.99 39.83 34.86
N GLU A 174 36.65 39.22 35.99
CA GLU A 174 36.72 39.86 37.31
C GLU A 174 38.16 40.24 37.67
N ARG A 175 39.12 39.34 37.39
CA ARG A 175 40.55 39.63 37.59
C ARG A 175 41.05 40.71 36.64
N GLN A 176 40.58 40.77 35.40
CA GLN A 176 40.91 41.87 34.49
C GLN A 176 40.38 43.20 35.03
N ARG A 177 39.12 43.27 35.47
CA ARG A 177 38.54 44.49 36.05
C ARG A 177 39.31 44.93 37.29
N SER A 178 39.60 44.01 38.20
CA SER A 178 40.40 44.27 39.40
C SER A 178 41.81 44.76 39.04
N GLY A 179 42.48 44.10 38.09
CA GLY A 179 43.80 44.49 37.61
C GLY A 179 43.84 45.88 36.98
N VAL A 180 42.83 46.23 36.18
CA VAL A 180 42.68 47.56 35.57
C VAL A 180 42.47 48.64 36.64
N ASN A 181 41.63 48.38 37.64
CA ASN A 181 41.38 49.33 38.72
C ASN A 181 42.65 49.57 39.57
N GLU A 182 43.41 48.51 39.85
CA GLU A 182 44.66 48.62 40.59
C GLU A 182 45.73 49.38 39.77
N LEU A 183 45.78 49.14 38.46
CA LEU A 183 46.65 49.89 37.54
C LEU A 183 46.33 51.39 37.56
N ARG A 184 45.03 51.72 37.51
CA ARG A 184 44.54 53.11 37.55
C ARG A 184 44.88 53.80 38.87
N GLN A 185 44.65 53.15 40.00
CA GLN A 185 45.03 53.69 41.31
C GLN A 185 46.54 53.95 41.42
N ARG A 186 47.36 53.02 40.91
CA ARG A 186 48.81 53.19 40.88
C ARG A 186 49.24 54.35 39.99
N MET A 187 48.64 54.51 38.81
CA MET A 187 48.86 55.68 37.93
C MET A 187 48.50 56.99 38.64
N ASP A 188 47.31 57.08 39.25
CA ASP A 188 46.87 58.29 39.96
C ASP A 188 47.81 58.63 41.13
N THR A 189 48.36 57.62 41.83
CA THR A 189 49.27 57.82 42.96
C THR A 189 50.65 58.27 42.50
N VAL A 190 51.18 57.67 41.42
CA VAL A 190 52.47 58.04 40.84
C VAL A 190 52.41 59.43 40.22
N GLU A 191 51.34 59.77 39.51
CA GLU A 191 51.12 61.11 38.94
C GLU A 191 51.09 62.20 40.02
N LYS A 192 50.47 61.91 41.18
CA LYS A 192 50.43 62.81 42.34
C LYS A 192 51.78 62.99 43.04
N LEU A 193 52.57 61.93 43.17
CA LEU A 193 53.80 61.94 43.96
C LEU A 193 55.00 62.48 43.18
N ALA A 194 55.06 62.22 41.89
CA ALA A 194 56.31 62.35 41.14
C ALA A 194 56.27 63.40 40.00
N GLY A 195 55.11 64.00 39.74
CA GLY A 195 54.94 65.05 38.74
C GLY A 195 54.95 64.55 37.29
N PRO A 196 54.69 65.43 36.30
CA PRO A 196 54.56 65.03 34.90
C PRO A 196 55.87 64.42 34.38
N GLY A 197 55.85 63.12 34.02
CA GLY A 197 56.99 62.41 33.41
C GLY A 197 57.66 61.35 34.29
N ALA A 198 57.32 61.24 35.57
CA ALA A 198 57.87 60.20 36.44
C ALA A 198 57.07 58.88 36.33
N GLY A 199 57.19 58.19 35.19
CA GLY A 199 56.39 56.99 34.89
C GLY A 199 57.20 55.72 34.61
N SER A 200 58.53 55.77 34.59
CA SER A 200 59.41 54.67 34.15
C SER A 200 59.17 53.36 34.92
N ASP A 201 59.24 53.39 36.25
CA ASP A 201 59.07 52.19 37.07
C ASP A 201 57.62 51.67 37.05
N LEU A 202 56.66 52.59 36.88
CA LEU A 202 55.25 52.23 36.75
C LEU A 202 54.99 51.55 35.41
N LEU A 203 55.57 52.05 34.31
CA LEU A 203 55.51 51.43 32.99
C LEU A 203 56.17 50.05 33.01
N ALA A 204 57.27 49.88 33.74
CA ALA A 204 57.89 48.57 33.94
C ALA A 204 56.98 47.61 34.71
N GLN A 205 56.29 48.09 35.77
CA GLN A 205 55.31 47.29 36.51
C GLN A 205 54.05 46.96 35.70
N VAL A 206 53.57 47.89 34.89
CA VAL A 206 52.46 47.69 33.96
C VAL A 206 52.84 46.66 32.92
N GLY A 207 54.04 46.75 32.34
CA GLY A 207 54.58 45.76 31.40
C GLY A 207 54.63 44.36 32.02
N ALA A 208 55.22 44.24 33.22
CA ALA A 208 55.27 42.97 33.94
C ALA A 208 53.87 42.39 34.24
N ARG A 209 52.90 43.24 34.58
CA ARG A 209 51.51 42.81 34.79
C ARG A 209 50.82 42.38 33.50
N LEU A 210 51.06 43.10 32.41
CA LEU A 210 50.52 42.80 31.10
C LEU A 210 51.06 41.46 30.60
N ASP A 211 52.37 41.23 30.75
CA ASP A 211 53.02 39.96 30.41
C ASP A 211 52.45 38.81 31.24
N GLN A 212 52.22 39.02 32.54
CA GLN A 212 51.63 38.02 33.41
C GLN A 212 50.16 37.72 33.06
N ALA A 213 49.41 38.75 32.66
CA ALA A 213 48.03 38.59 32.16
C ALA A 213 48.02 37.84 30.82
N GLN A 214 48.90 38.18 29.89
CA GLN A 214 49.04 37.49 28.60
C GLN A 214 49.43 36.03 28.77
N ALA A 215 50.37 35.72 29.66
CA ALA A 215 50.78 34.35 29.95
C ALA A 215 49.59 33.51 30.47
N ARG A 216 48.80 34.08 31.39
CA ARG A 216 47.60 33.42 31.94
C ARG A 216 46.50 33.24 30.90
N THR A 217 46.24 34.23 30.06
CA THR A 217 45.28 34.10 28.95
C THR A 217 45.72 33.03 27.97
N THR A 218 47.01 32.96 27.64
CA THR A 218 47.57 31.91 26.77
C THR A 218 47.39 30.52 27.38
N GLU A 219 47.59 30.37 28.69
CA GLU A 219 47.37 29.11 29.38
C GLU A 219 45.89 28.72 29.45
N ALA A 220 44.99 29.69 29.66
CA ALA A 220 43.55 29.48 29.61
C ALA A 220 43.09 29.02 28.22
N LEU A 221 43.59 29.65 27.15
CA LEU A 221 43.33 29.26 25.76
C LEU A 221 43.80 27.83 25.47
N ARG A 222 45.01 27.46 25.89
CA ARG A 222 45.50 26.07 25.77
C ARG A 222 44.69 25.07 26.58
N GLY A 223 44.12 25.49 27.71
CA GLY A 223 43.15 24.67 28.46
C GLY A 223 41.86 24.45 27.69
N LEU A 224 41.38 25.50 27.02
CA LEU A 224 40.15 25.50 26.23
C LEU A 224 40.30 24.68 24.94
N GLU A 225 41.45 24.77 24.27
CA GLU A 225 41.84 23.91 23.14
C GLU A 225 41.81 22.42 23.51
N ARG A 226 42.38 22.06 24.67
CA ARG A 226 42.35 20.67 25.18
C ARG A 226 40.92 20.20 25.46
N SER A 227 40.08 21.06 26.03
CA SER A 227 38.67 20.74 26.26
C SER A 227 37.90 20.54 24.95
N PHE A 228 38.14 21.38 23.93
CA PHE A 228 37.53 21.21 22.61
C PHE A 228 38.01 19.95 21.90
N ALA A 229 39.30 19.61 21.98
CA ALA A 229 39.82 18.36 21.44
C ALA A 229 39.15 17.15 22.11
N GLY A 230 38.95 17.20 23.43
CA GLY A 230 38.21 16.16 24.16
C GLY A 230 36.72 16.09 23.78
N LEU A 231 36.08 17.22 23.48
CA LEU A 231 34.71 17.28 22.97
C LEU A 231 34.62 16.69 21.56
N ASP A 232 35.52 17.06 20.66
CA ASP A 232 35.58 16.55 19.27
C ASP A 232 35.74 15.03 19.25
N GLN A 233 36.63 14.49 20.07
CA GLN A 233 36.82 13.04 20.18
C GLN A 233 35.55 12.32 20.67
N ARG A 234 34.81 12.92 21.61
CA ARG A 234 33.54 12.37 22.10
C ARG A 234 32.43 12.48 21.07
N LEU A 235 32.36 13.59 20.33
CA LEU A 235 31.39 13.80 19.25
C LEU A 235 31.60 12.76 18.15
N ARG A 236 32.83 12.58 17.68
CA ARG A 236 33.17 11.53 16.70
C ARG A 236 32.84 10.14 17.21
N ALA A 237 33.10 9.85 18.49
CA ALA A 237 32.71 8.55 19.07
C ALA A 237 31.19 8.36 19.13
N ALA A 238 30.42 9.43 19.35
CA ALA A 238 28.96 9.39 19.31
C ALA A 238 28.43 9.24 17.87
N GLU A 239 28.95 10.02 16.91
CA GLU A 239 28.62 9.93 15.48
C GLU A 239 28.92 8.53 14.95
N SER A 240 30.09 7.98 15.27
CA SER A 240 30.50 6.63 14.87
C SER A 240 29.62 5.50 15.43
N ARG A 241 28.80 5.76 16.47
CA ARG A 241 27.83 4.80 17.00
C ARG A 241 26.46 4.94 16.35
N VAL A 242 26.04 6.17 16.06
CA VAL A 242 24.75 6.49 15.44
C VAL A 242 24.75 6.13 13.96
N GLU A 243 25.83 6.41 13.24
CA GLU A 243 25.96 6.15 11.79
C GLU A 243 25.83 4.65 11.41
N PRO A 244 26.48 3.68 12.09
CA PRO A 244 26.29 2.27 11.78
C PRO A 244 24.94 1.71 12.22
N GLU A 245 24.27 2.28 13.23
CA GLU A 245 22.89 1.89 13.56
C GLU A 245 21.90 2.44 12.54
N GLY A 246 21.98 3.73 12.22
CA GLY A 246 21.10 4.37 11.22
C GLY A 246 21.24 3.76 9.82
N ALA A 247 22.46 3.46 9.37
CA ALA A 247 22.68 2.81 8.08
C ALA A 247 22.13 1.37 8.05
N ARG A 248 22.28 0.62 9.14
CA ARG A 248 21.72 -0.74 9.25
C ARG A 248 20.20 -0.74 9.34
N GLU A 249 19.63 0.22 10.06
CA GLU A 249 18.18 0.39 10.16
C GLU A 249 17.57 0.83 8.83
N ALA A 250 18.18 1.81 8.14
CA ALA A 250 17.77 2.23 6.80
C ALA A 250 17.80 1.06 5.81
N ALA A 251 18.87 0.25 5.80
CA ALA A 251 18.95 -0.93 4.95
C ALA A 251 17.88 -2.00 5.30
N ARG A 252 17.51 -2.13 6.59
CA ARG A 252 16.42 -3.02 7.02
C ARG A 252 15.06 -2.50 6.57
N PHE A 253 14.80 -1.21 6.71
CA PHE A 253 13.55 -0.58 6.25
C PHE A 253 13.41 -0.69 4.73
N GLU A 254 14.48 -0.46 3.99
CA GLU A 254 14.48 -0.61 2.53
C GLU A 254 14.17 -2.05 2.11
N LYS A 255 14.81 -3.04 2.74
CA LYS A 255 14.53 -4.46 2.49
C LYS A 255 13.08 -4.85 2.85
N LEU A 256 12.55 -4.31 3.95
CA LEU A 256 11.15 -4.54 4.35
C LEU A 256 10.18 -3.89 3.37
N ALA A 257 10.45 -2.67 2.92
CA ALA A 257 9.64 -1.97 1.93
C ALA A 257 9.65 -2.72 0.59
N GLU A 258 10.81 -3.22 0.16
CA GLU A 258 10.92 -4.04 -1.05
C GLU A 258 10.14 -5.35 -0.93
N THR A 259 10.22 -6.02 0.23
CA THR A 259 9.47 -7.25 0.50
C THR A 259 7.97 -7.00 0.50
N LEU A 260 7.52 -5.92 1.15
CA LEU A 260 6.13 -5.51 1.18
C LEU A 260 5.61 -5.16 -0.21
N ALA A 261 6.38 -4.41 -1.01
CA ALA A 261 6.01 -4.06 -2.38
C ALA A 261 5.82 -5.33 -3.24
N ARG A 262 6.76 -6.27 -3.18
CA ARG A 262 6.65 -7.56 -3.88
C ARG A 262 5.42 -8.35 -3.42
N GLN A 263 5.11 -8.33 -2.13
CA GLN A 263 3.95 -9.04 -1.58
C GLN A 263 2.62 -8.39 -2.01
N VAL A 264 2.55 -7.06 -2.04
CA VAL A 264 1.39 -6.31 -2.50
C VAL A 264 1.16 -6.52 -3.99
N ASP A 265 2.21 -6.47 -4.80
CA ASP A 265 2.12 -6.72 -6.25
C ASP A 265 1.68 -8.15 -6.56
N ALA A 266 2.22 -9.14 -5.83
CA ALA A 266 1.79 -10.53 -5.94
C ALA A 266 0.31 -10.71 -5.60
N ASN A 267 -0.16 -10.08 -4.51
CA ASN A 267 -1.55 -10.14 -4.08
C ASN A 267 -2.48 -9.42 -5.07
N ARG A 268 -2.07 -8.27 -5.59
CA ARG A 268 -2.82 -7.55 -6.64
C ARG A 268 -2.95 -8.37 -7.92
N ALA A 269 -1.87 -9.02 -8.35
CA ALA A 269 -1.89 -9.91 -9.52
C ALA A 269 -2.82 -11.12 -9.29
N GLU A 270 -2.83 -11.69 -8.08
CA GLU A 270 -3.73 -12.77 -7.72
C GLU A 270 -5.20 -12.31 -7.67
N MET A 271 -5.47 -11.14 -7.09
CA MET A 271 -6.81 -10.55 -7.05
C MET A 271 -7.35 -10.27 -8.45
N MET A 272 -6.52 -9.73 -9.36
CA MET A 272 -6.90 -9.54 -10.76
C MET A 272 -7.27 -10.86 -11.44
N ARG A 273 -6.50 -11.93 -11.24
CA ARG A 273 -6.84 -13.26 -11.78
C ARG A 273 -8.14 -13.81 -11.19
N ARG A 274 -8.38 -13.62 -9.89
CA ARG A 274 -9.63 -14.04 -9.23
C ARG A 274 -10.84 -13.26 -9.74
N LEU A 275 -10.69 -11.96 -10.01
CA LEU A 275 -11.75 -11.12 -10.59
C LEU A 275 -12.06 -11.54 -12.03
N ASP A 276 -11.05 -11.71 -12.87
CA ASP A 276 -11.22 -12.14 -14.26
C ASP A 276 -11.89 -13.53 -14.36
N THR A 277 -11.46 -14.48 -13.52
CA THR A 277 -12.10 -15.80 -13.45
C THR A 277 -13.53 -15.75 -12.92
N ALA A 278 -13.85 -14.86 -11.98
CA ALA A 278 -15.22 -14.68 -11.47
C ALA A 278 -16.12 -14.00 -12.51
N GLU A 279 -15.60 -13.02 -13.25
CA GLU A 279 -16.31 -12.32 -14.30
C GLU A 279 -16.60 -13.24 -15.50
N SER A 280 -15.61 -14.03 -15.92
CA SER A 280 -15.77 -15.06 -16.95
C SER A 280 -16.85 -16.08 -16.58
N LYS A 281 -16.85 -16.56 -15.31
CA LYS A 281 -17.91 -17.44 -14.80
C LYS A 281 -19.29 -16.79 -14.81
N ASN A 282 -19.40 -15.53 -14.39
CA ASN A 282 -20.68 -14.82 -14.38
C ASN A 282 -21.21 -14.54 -15.82
N ARG A 283 -20.32 -14.30 -16.79
CA ARG A 283 -20.68 -14.24 -18.22
C ARG A 283 -21.20 -15.59 -18.71
N MET A 284 -20.51 -16.69 -18.42
CA MET A 284 -20.96 -18.06 -18.72
C MET A 284 -22.34 -18.37 -18.11
N ASP A 285 -22.55 -18.07 -16.83
CA ASP A 285 -23.83 -18.30 -16.14
C ASP A 285 -24.99 -17.49 -16.76
N ARG A 286 -24.71 -16.29 -17.30
CA ARG A 286 -25.70 -15.47 -18.02
C ARG A 286 -26.01 -16.06 -19.39
N ILE A 287 -24.99 -16.52 -20.13
CA ILE A 287 -25.16 -17.17 -21.43
C ILE A 287 -25.98 -18.46 -21.26
N GLU A 288 -25.66 -19.29 -20.26
CA GLU A 288 -26.39 -20.53 -19.98
C GLU A 288 -27.86 -20.25 -19.66
N ARG A 289 -28.15 -19.24 -18.82
CA ARG A 289 -29.53 -18.83 -18.53
C ARG A 289 -30.28 -18.32 -19.77
N ALA A 290 -29.62 -17.54 -20.63
CA ALA A 290 -30.22 -17.04 -21.86
C ALA A 290 -30.53 -18.18 -22.85
N VAL A 291 -29.61 -19.15 -22.98
CA VAL A 291 -29.79 -20.35 -23.81
C VAL A 291 -30.94 -21.21 -23.28
N LEU A 292 -31.03 -21.41 -21.97
CA LEU A 292 -32.15 -22.12 -21.34
C LEU A 292 -33.49 -21.42 -21.59
N ALA A 293 -33.53 -20.09 -21.45
CA ALA A 293 -34.74 -19.31 -21.71
C ALA A 293 -35.18 -19.38 -23.19
N LEU A 294 -34.23 -19.32 -24.12
CA LEU A 294 -34.50 -19.46 -25.56
C LEU A 294 -35.02 -20.87 -25.89
N GLY A 295 -34.42 -21.89 -25.29
CA GLY A 295 -34.86 -23.28 -25.44
C GLY A 295 -36.29 -23.50 -24.91
N GLU A 296 -36.69 -22.82 -23.85
CA GLU A 296 -38.05 -22.91 -23.30
C GLU A 296 -39.07 -22.13 -24.15
N GLN A 297 -38.68 -20.97 -24.72
CA GLN A 297 -39.51 -20.23 -25.68
C GLN A 297 -39.76 -21.02 -26.98
N LEU A 298 -38.76 -21.77 -27.46
CA LEU A 298 -38.89 -22.64 -28.63
C LEU A 298 -39.76 -23.88 -28.38
N LYS A 299 -39.91 -24.32 -27.12
CA LYS A 299 -40.83 -25.42 -26.76
C LYS A 299 -42.28 -24.96 -26.58
N THR A 300 -42.49 -23.67 -26.35
CA THR A 300 -43.80 -23.07 -26.08
C THR A 300 -44.40 -22.37 -27.29
N SER A 301 -43.65 -22.25 -28.40
CA SER A 301 -44.07 -21.73 -29.70
C SER A 301 -44.30 -22.86 -30.70
#